data_AF-A0AAD6HR31-F1
#
_entry.id   AF-A0AAD6HR31-F1
#
_cell.length_a   1.000
_cell.length_b   1.000
_cell.length_c   1.000
_cell.angle_alpha   90.00
_cell.angle_beta   90.00
_cell.angle_gamma   90.00
#
_symmetry.space_group_name_H-M   'P 1'
#
loop_
_entity.id
_entity.type
_entity.pdbx_description
1 polymer ?
#
loop_
_entity_poly.entity_id
_entity_poly.type
_entity_poly.pdbx_seq_one_letter_code
_entity_poly.pdbx_strand_id
1 'polypeptide(L)'
;MQREINRPKPPSPMSPRAARKQETLLFEKQTQQRHPNTPSILSRPNLEISGKRHVPVLVNARGIPFLRLKKPQPKNLSGVIRAKLEKRWNRIVLRERLQTDLLFAKDEEAWDRITGITSERESGTWSEAVKTALDSVRAKIIETDQQNREMAEKMWNIVLQERKLAEEEQQKQAEGKSP
;
A
#
# COMPACT_ATOMS: atom_id res chain seq x y z
N MET A 1 1.25 16.64 64.27
CA MET A 1 2.25 16.31 63.24
C MET A 1 1.79 15.14 62.35
N GLN A 2 0.71 15.26 61.56
CA GLN A 2 0.15 14.11 60.79
C GLN A 2 -0.15 14.41 59.30
N ARG A 3 0.22 15.58 58.76
CA ARG A 3 -0.06 15.95 57.35
C ARG A 3 1.01 15.54 56.33
N GLU A 4 2.20 15.12 56.79
CA GLU A 4 3.31 14.74 55.92
C GLU A 4 3.17 13.33 55.30
N ILE A 5 2.30 12.48 55.86
CA ILE A 5 2.27 11.03 55.55
C ILE A 5 1.56 10.73 54.21
N ASN A 6 0.75 11.66 53.69
CA ASN A 6 -0.01 11.49 52.44
C ASN A 6 0.55 12.31 51.27
N ARG A 7 1.87 12.38 51.11
CA ARG A 7 2.43 12.86 49.84
C ARG A 7 2.29 11.74 48.81
N PRO A 8 1.52 11.92 47.72
CA PRO A 8 1.42 10.89 46.69
C PRO A 8 2.80 10.64 46.11
N LYS A 9 3.25 9.38 46.13
CA LYS A 9 4.51 9.00 45.50
C LYS A 9 4.46 9.36 44.02
N PRO A 10 5.53 9.93 43.45
CA PRO A 10 5.57 10.20 42.01
C PRO A 10 5.32 8.91 41.24
N PRO A 11 4.59 8.97 40.11
CA PRO A 11 4.29 7.77 39.33
C PRO A 11 5.61 7.08 38.96
N SER A 12 5.65 5.76 39.15
CA SER A 12 6.83 4.96 38.82
C SER A 12 7.21 5.18 37.36
N PRO A 13 8.52 5.28 37.04
CA PRO A 13 8.95 5.40 35.65
C PRO A 13 8.42 4.21 34.86
N MET A 14 7.92 4.48 33.66
CA MET A 14 7.32 3.45 32.83
C MET A 14 8.32 2.34 32.52
N SER A 15 7.82 1.10 32.50
CA SER A 15 8.56 -0.04 31.96
C SER A 15 9.04 0.25 30.52
N PRO A 16 10.24 -0.21 30.11
CA PRO A 16 10.75 -0.02 28.75
C PRO A 16 9.79 -0.48 27.64
N ARG A 17 9.00 -1.52 27.91
CA ARG A 17 7.97 -2.01 26.98
C ARG A 17 6.80 -1.02 26.84
N ALA A 18 6.38 -0.42 27.95
CA ALA A 18 5.31 0.58 27.96
C ALA A 18 5.76 1.86 27.24
N ALA A 19 7.02 2.28 27.43
CA ALA A 19 7.61 3.41 26.70
C ALA A 19 7.57 3.20 25.19
N ARG A 20 8.07 2.05 24.70
CA ARG A 20 8.03 1.71 23.25
C ARG A 20 6.61 1.68 22.68
N LYS A 21 5.64 1.18 23.47
CA LYS A 21 4.23 1.17 23.06
C LYS A 21 3.69 2.60 22.93
N GLN A 22 3.99 3.48 23.88
CA GLN A 22 3.57 4.88 23.82
C GLN A 22 4.23 5.61 22.64
N GLU A 23 5.52 5.43 22.40
CA GLU A 23 6.20 5.99 21.23
C GLU A 23 5.55 5.55 19.91
N THR A 24 5.19 4.27 19.82
CA THR A 24 4.49 3.73 18.64
C THR A 24 3.13 4.41 18.46
N LEU A 25 2.34 4.55 19.53
CA LEU A 25 1.04 5.20 19.49
C LEU A 25 1.15 6.68 19.12
N LEU A 26 2.14 7.39 19.66
CA LEU A 26 2.41 8.79 19.32
C LEU A 26 2.79 8.94 17.85
N PHE A 27 3.66 8.07 17.34
CA PHE A 27 4.06 8.05 15.94
C PHE A 27 2.86 7.74 15.01
N GLU A 28 1.99 6.81 15.39
CA GLU A 28 0.76 6.53 14.63
C GLU A 28 -0.16 7.75 14.56
N LYS A 29 -0.35 8.46 15.68
CA LYS A 29 -1.16 9.69 15.71
C LYS A 29 -0.55 10.79 14.85
N GLN A 30 0.76 10.99 14.92
CA GLN A 30 1.47 12.00 14.13
C GLN A 30 1.42 11.69 12.62
N THR A 31 1.52 10.42 12.25
CA THR A 31 1.56 9.97 10.84
C THR A 31 0.19 9.59 10.28
N GLN A 32 -0.89 9.92 11.00
CA GLN A 32 -2.25 9.64 10.56
C GLN A 32 -2.59 10.42 9.28
N GLN A 33 -2.12 11.67 9.19
CA GLN A 33 -2.25 12.53 8.02
C GLN A 33 -0.89 12.64 7.31
N ARG A 34 -0.90 12.87 5.99
CA ARG A 34 0.33 13.26 5.28
C ARG A 34 0.61 14.72 5.59
N HIS A 35 1.83 15.04 6.00
CA HIS A 35 2.24 16.43 6.18
C HIS A 35 2.27 17.14 4.80
N PRO A 36 1.75 18.37 4.68
CA PRO A 36 1.60 19.06 3.39
C PRO A 36 2.92 19.21 2.63
N ASN A 37 4.01 19.48 3.36
CA ASN A 37 5.34 19.71 2.77
C ASN A 37 6.17 18.43 2.60
N THR A 38 5.58 17.23 2.68
CA THR A 38 6.36 15.99 2.52
C THR A 38 6.68 15.74 1.04
N PRO A 39 7.97 15.72 0.64
CA PRO A 39 8.36 15.46 -0.74
C PRO A 39 7.92 14.07 -1.19
N SER A 40 7.81 13.88 -2.50
CA SER A 40 7.48 12.57 -3.06
C SER A 40 8.57 11.54 -2.73
N ILE A 41 8.18 10.29 -2.54
CA ILE A 41 9.17 9.21 -2.36
C ILE A 41 10.09 9.08 -3.58
N LEU A 42 9.58 9.45 -4.76
CA LEU A 42 10.31 9.36 -6.03
C LEU A 42 11.34 10.48 -6.24
N SER A 43 11.36 11.52 -5.39
CA SER A 43 12.39 12.56 -5.47
C SER A 43 13.70 12.16 -4.78
N ARG A 44 13.76 10.97 -4.20
CA ARG A 44 14.98 10.38 -3.64
C ARG A 44 15.90 9.89 -4.77
N PRO A 45 17.23 9.81 -4.54
CA PRO A 45 17.97 10.02 -3.29
C PRO A 45 18.15 11.50 -2.91
N ASN A 46 18.24 11.78 -1.61
CA ASN A 46 18.67 13.10 -1.13
C ASN A 46 20.20 13.22 -1.24
N LEU A 47 20.71 14.33 -1.78
CA LEU A 47 22.15 14.55 -1.93
C LEU A 47 22.83 14.72 -0.56
N GLU A 48 22.25 15.55 0.30
CA GLU A 48 22.78 15.84 1.63
C GLU A 48 21.92 15.16 2.71
N ILE A 49 22.57 14.43 3.62
CA ILE A 49 21.94 13.78 4.77
C ILE A 49 22.78 14.07 6.02
N SER A 50 22.11 14.41 7.12
CA SER A 50 22.75 14.46 8.44
C SER A 50 22.90 13.04 8.99
N GLY A 51 24.15 12.59 9.20
CA GLY A 51 24.47 11.30 9.80
C GLY A 51 24.59 10.15 8.79
N LYS A 52 24.37 8.92 9.26
CA LYS A 52 24.50 7.71 8.42
C LYS A 52 23.31 7.56 7.48
N ARG A 53 23.56 7.47 6.17
CA ARG A 53 22.52 7.18 5.17
C ARG A 53 21.88 5.81 5.42
N HIS A 54 20.55 5.81 5.56
CA HIS A 54 19.76 4.60 5.71
C HIS A 54 19.06 4.26 4.41
N VAL A 55 19.48 3.17 3.78
CA VAL A 55 18.90 2.68 2.52
C VAL A 55 17.48 2.15 2.78
N PRO A 56 16.45 2.66 2.07
CA PRO A 56 15.09 2.13 2.16
C PRO A 56 15.00 0.67 1.73
N VAL A 57 14.08 -0.08 2.33
CA VAL A 57 13.82 -1.47 1.91
C VAL A 57 12.59 -1.50 1.00
N LEU A 58 12.74 -2.03 -0.21
CA LEU A 58 11.61 -2.32 -1.10
C LEU A 58 10.83 -3.52 -0.56
N VAL A 59 9.54 -3.32 -0.30
CA VAL A 59 8.63 -4.34 0.23
C VAL A 59 7.44 -4.47 -0.71
N ASN A 60 6.98 -5.70 -0.94
CA ASN A 60 5.77 -5.99 -1.68
C ASN A 60 4.65 -6.44 -0.72
N ALA A 61 3.52 -5.73 -0.71
CA ALA A 61 2.31 -6.13 0.00
C ALA A 61 1.27 -6.65 -0.99
N ARG A 62 1.26 -7.98 -1.25
CA ARG A 62 0.30 -8.69 -2.13
C ARG A 62 0.06 -7.96 -3.48
N GLY A 63 1.16 -7.55 -4.13
CA GLY A 63 1.14 -6.87 -5.43
C GLY A 63 1.29 -5.35 -5.36
N ILE A 64 1.28 -4.74 -4.17
CA ILE A 64 1.51 -3.30 -3.99
C ILE A 64 2.95 -3.08 -3.50
N PRO A 65 3.84 -2.52 -4.33
CA PRO A 65 5.19 -2.16 -3.90
C PRO A 65 5.19 -0.87 -3.08
N PHE A 66 6.03 -0.81 -2.07
CA PHE A 66 6.33 0.42 -1.35
C PHE A 66 7.74 0.38 -0.73
N LEU A 67 8.33 1.56 -0.53
CA LEU A 67 9.58 1.70 0.19
C LEU A 67 9.32 1.89 1.68
N ARG A 68 9.94 1.04 2.50
CA ARG A 68 9.91 1.17 3.95
C ARG A 68 11.15 1.93 4.42
N LEU A 69 10.93 3.17 4.87
CA LEU A 69 11.97 4.07 5.36
C LEU A 69 12.42 3.74 6.80
N LYS A 70 11.45 3.58 7.72
CA LYS A 70 11.70 3.32 9.14
C LYS A 70 10.61 2.39 9.71
N LYS A 71 10.88 1.76 10.86
CA LYS A 71 9.88 1.09 11.71
C LYS A 71 9.54 1.97 12.93
N PRO A 72 8.27 2.05 13.35
CA PRO A 72 7.07 1.50 12.72
C PRO A 72 6.71 2.20 11.39
N GLN A 73 5.89 1.54 10.55
CA GLN A 73 5.44 2.11 9.28
C GLN A 73 4.46 3.28 9.54
N PRO A 74 4.53 4.39 8.80
CA PRO A 74 3.60 5.50 9.00
C PRO A 74 2.15 5.08 8.71
N LYS A 75 1.22 5.57 9.54
CA LYS A 75 -0.17 5.10 9.58
C LYS A 75 -0.92 5.39 8.29
N ASN A 76 -0.73 6.58 7.73
CA ASN A 76 -1.29 6.97 6.44
C ASN A 76 -0.92 5.99 5.30
N LEU A 77 0.34 5.59 5.21
CA LEU A 77 0.83 4.66 4.18
C LEU A 77 0.19 3.27 4.36
N SER A 78 0.13 2.77 5.60
CA SER A 78 -0.55 1.50 5.87
C SER A 78 -2.03 1.56 5.50
N GLY A 79 -2.71 2.68 5.80
CA GLY A 79 -4.10 2.92 5.41
C GLY A 79 -4.31 2.90 3.90
N VAL A 80 -3.46 3.59 3.13
CA VAL A 80 -3.53 3.60 1.66
C VAL A 80 -3.29 2.20 1.08
N ILE A 81 -2.31 1.45 1.60
CA ILE A 81 -2.05 0.08 1.16
C ILE A 81 -3.27 -0.80 1.40
N ARG A 82 -3.87 -0.75 2.60
CA ARG A 82 -5.10 -1.50 2.91
C ARG A 82 -6.25 -1.13 1.98
N ALA A 83 -6.48 0.15 1.75
CA ALA A 83 -7.54 0.61 0.85
C ALA A 83 -7.32 0.11 -0.60
N LYS A 84 -6.08 0.08 -1.08
CA LYS A 84 -5.75 -0.48 -2.39
C LYS A 84 -5.95 -2.00 -2.44
N LEU A 85 -5.54 -2.73 -1.39
CA LEU A 85 -5.77 -4.18 -1.29
C LEU A 85 -7.26 -4.52 -1.29
N GLU A 86 -8.05 -3.76 -0.54
CA GLU A 86 -9.51 -3.91 -0.46
C GLU A 86 -10.16 -3.68 -1.83
N LYS A 87 -9.78 -2.60 -2.52
CA LYS A 87 -10.23 -2.33 -3.90
C LYS A 87 -9.90 -3.48 -4.85
N ARG A 88 -8.70 -4.06 -4.74
CA ARG A 88 -8.30 -5.21 -5.57
C ARG A 88 -9.12 -6.45 -5.24
N TRP A 89 -9.35 -6.72 -3.96
CA TRP A 89 -10.17 -7.83 -3.50
C TRP A 89 -11.61 -7.72 -4.02
N ASN A 90 -12.24 -6.55 -3.89
CA ASN A 90 -13.59 -6.31 -4.39
C ASN A 90 -13.71 -6.53 -5.90
N ARG A 91 -12.67 -6.20 -6.69
CA ARG A 91 -12.63 -6.51 -8.13
C ARG A 91 -12.53 -8.00 -8.41
N ILE A 92 -11.76 -8.74 -7.62
CA ILE A 92 -11.64 -10.20 -7.77
C ILE A 92 -12.98 -10.87 -7.48
N VAL A 93 -13.62 -10.49 -6.37
CA VAL A 93 -14.95 -11.00 -6.00
C VAL A 93 -15.98 -10.64 -7.08
N LEU A 94 -15.98 -9.40 -7.57
CA LEU A 94 -16.87 -8.98 -8.65
C LEU A 94 -16.64 -9.78 -9.94
N ARG A 95 -15.38 -10.01 -10.31
CA ARG A 95 -15.04 -10.84 -11.48
C ARG A 95 -15.61 -12.25 -11.33
N GLU A 96 -15.42 -12.88 -10.17
CA GLU A 96 -15.91 -14.24 -9.90
C GLU A 96 -17.43 -14.32 -9.94
N ARG A 97 -18.12 -13.31 -9.39
CA ARG A 97 -19.56 -13.17 -9.52
C ARG A 97 -20.00 -13.06 -10.99
N LEU A 98 -19.41 -12.14 -11.75
CA LEU A 98 -19.75 -11.93 -13.16
C LEU A 98 -19.48 -13.17 -14.03
N GLN A 99 -18.47 -13.98 -13.69
CA GLN A 99 -18.25 -15.26 -14.37
C GLN A 99 -19.41 -16.24 -14.16
N THR A 100 -20.01 -16.23 -12.98
CA THR A 100 -21.19 -17.04 -12.66
C THR A 100 -22.43 -16.46 -13.36
N ASP A 101 -22.63 -15.14 -13.28
CA ASP A 101 -23.73 -14.43 -13.94
C ASP A 101 -23.69 -14.65 -15.48
N LEU A 102 -22.51 -14.79 -16.06
CA LEU A 102 -22.34 -15.07 -17.50
C LEU A 102 -22.86 -16.46 -17.89
N LEU A 103 -22.82 -17.44 -16.99
CA LEU A 103 -23.40 -18.76 -17.25
C LEU A 103 -24.92 -18.65 -17.26
N PHE A 104 -25.50 -18.03 -16.24
CA PHE A 104 -26.95 -17.79 -16.18
C PHE A 104 -27.45 -16.98 -17.37
N ALA A 105 -26.74 -15.92 -17.77
CA ALA A 105 -27.12 -15.12 -18.93
C ALA A 105 -27.18 -15.93 -20.24
N LYS A 106 -26.32 -16.94 -20.40
CA LYS A 106 -26.38 -17.87 -21.55
C LYS A 106 -27.55 -18.82 -21.46
N ASP A 107 -27.90 -19.27 -20.26
CA ASP A 107 -29.06 -20.12 -20.03
C ASP A 107 -30.35 -19.34 -20.34
N GLU A 108 -30.44 -18.07 -19.94
CA GLU A 108 -31.57 -17.18 -20.29
C GLU A 108 -31.68 -16.95 -21.80
N GLU A 109 -30.56 -16.70 -22.49
CA GLU A 109 -30.57 -16.62 -23.97
C GLU A 109 -31.04 -17.91 -24.64
N ALA A 110 -30.67 -19.07 -24.08
CA ALA A 110 -31.13 -20.35 -24.57
C ALA A 110 -32.64 -20.53 -24.32
N TRP A 111 -33.13 -20.04 -23.17
CA TRP A 111 -34.55 -20.09 -22.82
C TRP A 111 -35.39 -19.16 -23.71
N ASP A 112 -34.96 -17.92 -23.94
CA ASP A 112 -35.60 -16.97 -24.86
C ASP A 112 -35.72 -17.53 -26.27
N ARG A 113 -34.68 -18.26 -26.72
CA ARG A 113 -34.68 -18.94 -28.01
C ARG A 113 -35.72 -20.06 -28.09
N ILE A 114 -35.92 -20.81 -27.00
CA ILE A 114 -36.90 -21.89 -26.93
C ILE A 114 -38.32 -21.33 -26.87
N THR A 115 -38.54 -20.26 -26.10
CA THR A 115 -39.87 -19.66 -25.90
C THR A 115 -40.30 -18.77 -27.06
N GLY A 116 -39.39 -18.42 -27.97
CA GLY A 116 -39.69 -17.55 -29.12
C GLY A 116 -39.96 -16.11 -28.72
N ILE A 117 -39.61 -15.72 -27.50
CA ILE A 117 -39.76 -14.35 -26.96
C ILE A 117 -38.68 -13.41 -27.54
N THR A 118 -37.73 -13.94 -28.32
CA THR A 118 -36.72 -13.14 -29.03
C THR A 118 -37.40 -12.13 -29.96
N SER A 119 -37.62 -10.94 -29.43
CA SER A 119 -38.21 -9.83 -30.15
C SER A 119 -37.14 -9.30 -31.10
N GLU A 120 -37.42 -9.25 -32.41
CA GLU A 120 -36.52 -8.69 -33.44
C GLU A 120 -36.07 -7.23 -33.17
N ARG A 121 -36.61 -6.59 -32.13
CA ARG A 121 -36.34 -5.22 -31.70
C ARG A 121 -35.31 -5.08 -30.58
N GLU A 122 -34.92 -6.15 -29.90
CA GLU A 122 -33.92 -6.07 -28.82
C GLU A 122 -32.52 -6.24 -29.38
N SER A 123 -31.80 -5.13 -29.51
CA SER A 123 -30.43 -5.09 -30.07
C SER A 123 -29.37 -5.39 -29.00
N GLY A 124 -29.44 -6.56 -28.36
CA GLY A 124 -28.42 -6.99 -27.40
C GLY A 124 -28.73 -8.36 -26.80
N THR A 125 -27.67 -9.10 -26.43
CA THR A 125 -27.79 -10.41 -25.77
C THR A 125 -27.54 -10.28 -24.26
N TRP A 126 -28.20 -11.09 -23.43
CA TRP A 126 -28.01 -11.06 -21.97
C TRP A 126 -26.54 -11.22 -21.58
N SER A 127 -25.81 -12.10 -22.27
CA SER A 127 -24.41 -12.41 -22.04
C SER A 127 -23.47 -11.30 -22.47
N GLU A 128 -23.84 -10.47 -23.47
CA GLU A 128 -23.00 -9.38 -23.97
C GLU A 128 -22.76 -8.31 -22.89
N ALA A 129 -23.81 -7.91 -22.17
CA ALA A 129 -23.69 -6.94 -21.08
C ALA A 129 -22.77 -7.47 -19.97
N VAL A 130 -22.96 -8.73 -19.56
CA VAL A 130 -22.15 -9.36 -18.51
C VAL A 130 -20.69 -9.54 -18.97
N LYS A 131 -20.48 -9.94 -20.22
CA LYS A 131 -19.15 -10.10 -20.80
C LYS A 131 -18.40 -8.79 -20.87
N THR A 132 -19.07 -7.72 -21.30
CA THR A 132 -18.49 -6.37 -21.35
C THR A 132 -18.07 -5.89 -19.94
N ALA A 133 -18.91 -6.12 -18.94
CA ALA A 133 -18.58 -5.82 -17.55
C ALA A 133 -17.39 -6.65 -17.04
N LEU A 134 -17.37 -7.95 -17.35
CA LEU A 134 -16.29 -8.87 -16.96
C LEU A 134 -14.94 -8.45 -17.55
N ASP A 135 -14.92 -8.11 -18.84
CA ASP A 135 -13.72 -7.67 -19.55
C ASP A 135 -13.23 -6.32 -19.02
N SER A 136 -14.14 -5.39 -18.70
CA SER A 136 -13.79 -4.13 -18.02
C SER A 136 -13.10 -4.35 -16.67
N VAL A 137 -13.61 -5.29 -15.85
CA VAL A 137 -13.02 -5.62 -14.55
C VAL A 137 -11.64 -6.26 -14.71
N ARG A 138 -11.49 -7.19 -15.67
CA ARG A 138 -10.20 -7.82 -15.99
C ARG A 138 -9.17 -6.80 -16.45
N ALA A 139 -9.54 -5.91 -17.37
CA ALA A 139 -8.69 -4.84 -17.86
C ALA A 139 -8.19 -3.96 -16.70
N LYS A 140 -9.08 -3.55 -15.80
CA LYS A 140 -8.72 -2.75 -14.61
C LYS A 140 -7.75 -3.48 -13.68
N ILE A 141 -7.90 -4.79 -13.49
CA ILE A 141 -6.96 -5.57 -12.65
C ILE A 141 -5.56 -5.56 -13.31
N ILE A 142 -5.49 -5.87 -14.60
CA ILE A 142 -4.23 -5.91 -15.36
C ILE A 142 -3.55 -4.54 -15.37
N GLU A 143 -4.30 -3.48 -15.66
CA GLU A 143 -3.81 -2.11 -15.65
C GLU A 143 -3.20 -1.75 -14.28
N THR A 144 -3.89 -2.08 -13.19
CA THR A 144 -3.36 -1.79 -11.85
C THR A 144 -2.13 -2.61 -11.49
N ASP A 145 -2.06 -3.87 -11.94
CA ASP A 145 -0.90 -4.73 -11.70
C ASP A 145 0.32 -4.22 -12.53
N GLN A 146 0.09 -3.72 -13.75
CA GLN A 146 1.13 -3.07 -14.57
C GLN A 146 1.63 -1.76 -13.95
N GLN A 147 0.73 -0.88 -13.51
CA GLN A 147 1.10 0.36 -12.80
C GLN A 147 1.92 0.08 -11.53
N ASN A 148 1.55 -0.97 -10.79
CA ASN A 148 2.30 -1.40 -9.63
C ASN A 148 3.68 -1.90 -10.03
N ARG A 149 3.82 -2.69 -11.10
CA ARG A 149 5.13 -3.14 -11.60
C ARG A 149 6.04 -1.96 -11.93
N GLU A 150 5.56 -1.01 -12.73
CA GLU A 150 6.33 0.18 -13.11
C GLU A 150 6.74 1.01 -11.87
N MET A 151 5.86 1.10 -10.89
CA MET A 151 6.17 1.76 -9.62
C MET A 151 7.27 1.01 -8.84
N ALA A 152 7.24 -0.33 -8.83
CA ALA A 152 8.27 -1.14 -8.19
C ALA A 152 9.64 -0.92 -8.83
N GLU A 153 9.71 -0.87 -10.16
CA GLU A 153 10.94 -0.63 -10.91
C GLU A 153 11.52 0.76 -10.59
N LYS A 154 10.68 1.81 -10.57
CA LYS A 154 11.09 3.16 -10.15
C LYS A 154 11.64 3.17 -8.72
N MET A 155 10.95 2.50 -7.79
CA MET A 155 11.39 2.40 -6.40
C MET A 155 12.69 1.59 -6.25
N TRP A 156 12.89 0.56 -7.06
CA TRP A 156 14.11 -0.24 -7.05
C TRP A 156 15.32 0.57 -7.49
N ASN A 157 15.18 1.38 -8.55
CA ASN A 157 16.24 2.27 -9.01
C ASN A 157 16.68 3.24 -7.91
N ILE A 158 15.73 3.76 -7.12
CA ILE A 158 16.04 4.62 -5.97
C ILE A 158 16.85 3.86 -4.91
N VAL A 159 16.49 2.61 -4.61
CA VAL A 159 17.23 1.79 -3.64
C VAL A 159 18.67 1.54 -4.12
N LEU A 160 18.86 1.28 -5.42
CA LEU A 160 20.19 1.12 -6.01
C LEU A 160 21.03 2.40 -5.89
N GLN A 161 20.43 3.56 -6.18
CA GLN A 161 21.11 4.85 -6.07
C GLN A 161 21.45 5.20 -4.61
N GLU A 162 20.52 5.02 -3.67
CA GLU A 162 20.75 5.24 -2.24
C GLU A 162 21.84 4.29 -1.70
N ARG A 163 21.90 3.05 -2.18
CA ARG A 163 22.93 2.09 -1.79
C ARG A 163 24.32 2.51 -2.28
N LYS A 164 24.43 2.93 -3.53
CA LYS A 164 25.68 3.43 -4.09
C LYS A 164 26.22 4.62 -3.29
N LEU A 165 25.37 5.61 -3.01
CA LEU A 165 25.75 6.77 -2.19
C LEU A 165 26.13 6.38 -0.76
N ALA A 166 25.45 5.39 -0.18
CA ALA A 166 25.77 4.91 1.17
C ALA A 166 27.14 4.20 1.24
N GLU A 167 27.56 3.54 0.16
CA GLU A 167 28.88 2.91 0.04
C GLU A 167 29.98 3.97 -0.13
N GLU A 168 29.76 4.97 -1.00
CA GLU A 168 30.69 6.11 -1.19
C GLU A 168 30.91 6.93 0.10
N GLU A 169 29.84 7.22 0.85
CA GLU A 169 29.92 7.93 2.13
C GLU A 169 30.69 7.12 3.19
N GLN A 170 30.52 5.79 3.21
CA GLN A 170 31.24 4.91 4.12
C GLN A 170 32.73 4.86 3.81
N GLN A 171 33.10 4.82 2.53
CA GLN A 171 34.51 4.87 2.09
C GLN A 171 35.17 6.19 2.52
N LYS A 172 34.53 7.34 2.23
CA LYS A 172 35.04 8.66 2.65
C LYS A 172 35.19 8.78 4.16
N GLN A 173 34.26 8.21 4.94
CA GLN A 173 34.37 8.18 6.41
C GLN A 173 35.49 7.28 6.91
N ALA A 174 35.79 6.17 6.22
CA ALA A 174 36.91 5.30 6.54
C ALA A 174 38.26 5.97 6.22
N GLU A 175 38.37 6.64 5.08
CA GLU A 175 39.56 7.38 4.65
C GLU A 175 39.86 8.59 5.54
N GLY A 176 38.83 9.37 5.91
CA GLY A 176 38.99 10.52 6.83
C GLY A 176 39.26 10.14 8.29
N LYS A 177 39.21 8.84 8.62
CA LYS A 177 39.60 8.28 9.92
C LYS A 177 40.95 7.57 9.89
N SER A 178 41.67 7.59 8.76
CA SER A 178 43.05 7.14 8.69
C SER A 178 43.94 8.15 9.45
N PRO A 179 44.86 7.68 10.33
CA PRO A 179 45.58 8.51 11.29
C PRO A 179 46.55 9.52 10.69
#